data_AF-A0A936DMX6-F1
#
_entry.id   AF-A0A936DMX6-F1
#
_cell.length_a   1.000
_cell.length_b   1.000
_cell.length_c   1.000
_cell.angle_alpha   90.00
_cell.angle_beta   90.00
_cell.angle_gamma   90.00
#
_symmetry.space_group_name_H-M   'P 1'
#
loop_
_entity.id
_entity.type
_entity.pdbx_description
1 polymer ?
#
loop_
_entity_poly.entity_id
_entity_poly.type
_entity_poly.pdbx_seq_one_letter_code
_entity_poly.pdbx_strand_id
1 'polypeptide(L)'
;MNKEKFISKIKNANNQGTFLSKKHDPNFCFNTEFTGFYTALTLQMSSSLSVFIDSQNYDVLMFVNTSYQNYYYEIIPNPVLSYKIGFTPKINYLNNNWDRLIVVNSKAQGYHCHVQSSAWISGSISSNKLILIGVLS
;
A
#
# COMPACT_ATOMS: atom_id res chain seq x y z
N MET A 1 13.50 -5.83 -10.54
CA MET A 1 12.40 -5.32 -11.41
C MET A 1 12.62 -3.83 -11.56
N ASN A 2 12.29 -3.20 -12.70
CA ASN A 2 12.37 -1.72 -12.84
C ASN A 2 11.00 -1.07 -12.59
N LYS A 3 10.96 0.26 -12.44
CA LYS A 3 9.73 1.00 -12.09
C LYS A 3 8.65 0.86 -13.15
N GLU A 4 8.99 0.91 -14.43
CA GLU A 4 8.04 0.75 -15.53
C GLU A 4 7.32 -0.61 -15.53
N LYS A 5 8.06 -1.70 -15.31
CA LYS A 5 7.47 -3.05 -15.19
C LYS A 5 6.58 -3.14 -13.96
N PHE A 6 6.99 -2.56 -12.83
CA PHE A 6 6.17 -2.49 -11.63
C PHE A 6 4.84 -1.76 -11.89
N ILE A 7 4.90 -0.57 -12.51
CA ILE A 7 3.73 0.23 -12.87
C ILE A 7 2.79 -0.58 -13.77
N SER A 8 3.32 -1.21 -14.80
CA SER A 8 2.54 -2.06 -15.70
C SER A 8 1.82 -3.19 -14.97
N LYS A 9 2.46 -3.80 -13.95
CA LYS A 9 1.86 -4.87 -13.14
C LYS A 9 0.72 -4.35 -12.26
N ILE A 10 0.91 -3.24 -11.56
CA ILE A 10 -0.12 -2.68 -10.69
C ILE A 10 -1.30 -2.08 -11.47
N LYS A 11 -1.05 -1.48 -12.65
CA LYS A 11 -2.10 -1.04 -13.58
C LYS A 11 -2.96 -2.20 -14.04
N ASN A 12 -2.34 -3.31 -14.42
CA ASN A 12 -3.08 -4.51 -14.83
C ASN A 12 -3.95 -5.04 -13.67
N ALA A 13 -3.39 -5.18 -12.47
CA ALA A 13 -4.18 -5.59 -11.30
C ALA A 13 -5.34 -4.63 -11.00
N ASN A 14 -5.13 -3.31 -11.18
CA ASN A 14 -6.16 -2.30 -10.95
C ASN A 14 -7.29 -2.41 -11.99
N ASN A 15 -6.94 -2.56 -13.27
CA ASN A 15 -7.91 -2.74 -14.36
C ASN A 15 -8.71 -4.05 -14.22
N GLN A 16 -8.13 -5.07 -13.59
CA GLN A 16 -8.82 -6.33 -13.28
C GLN A 16 -9.63 -6.29 -11.98
N GLY A 17 -9.59 -5.19 -11.23
CA GLY A 17 -10.26 -5.08 -9.93
C GLY A 17 -9.66 -5.95 -8.82
N THR A 18 -8.43 -6.46 -9.00
CA THR A 18 -7.74 -7.33 -8.03
C THR A 18 -6.75 -6.56 -7.16
N PHE A 19 -6.44 -5.32 -7.52
CA PHE A 19 -5.46 -4.50 -6.81
C PHE A 19 -5.90 -4.09 -5.42
N LEU A 20 -7.21 -3.90 -5.19
CA LEU A 20 -7.78 -3.69 -3.86
C LEU A 20 -8.58 -4.91 -3.46
N SER A 21 -8.11 -5.61 -2.43
CA SER A 21 -8.91 -6.68 -1.82
C SER A 21 -10.06 -6.07 -1.02
N LYS A 22 -11.17 -6.81 -0.85
CA LYS A 22 -12.34 -6.36 -0.06
C LYS A 22 -12.00 -5.87 1.35
N LYS A 23 -10.96 -6.42 1.99
CA LYS A 23 -10.47 -6.02 3.33
C LYS A 23 -9.68 -4.71 3.36
N HIS A 24 -9.36 -4.12 2.21
CA HIS A 24 -8.57 -2.89 2.09
C HIS A 24 -9.30 -1.81 1.28
N ASP A 25 -10.40 -2.15 0.60
CA ASP A 25 -11.27 -1.20 -0.07
C ASP A 25 -12.22 -0.55 0.95
N PRO A 26 -12.12 0.77 1.19
CA PRO A 26 -12.97 1.46 2.14
C PRO A 26 -14.46 1.22 1.91
N ASN A 27 -14.92 1.06 0.67
CA ASN A 27 -16.34 0.83 0.37
C ASN A 27 -16.89 -0.50 0.92
N PHE A 28 -16.01 -1.49 1.14
CA PHE A 28 -16.38 -2.82 1.64
C PHE A 28 -15.97 -3.07 3.10
N CYS A 29 -15.12 -2.20 3.66
CA CYS A 29 -14.58 -2.34 5.02
C CYS A 29 -15.52 -1.84 6.14
N PHE A 30 -16.63 -1.16 5.82
CA PHE A 30 -17.49 -0.52 6.84
C PHE A 30 -18.22 -1.50 7.78
N ASN A 31 -18.39 -2.77 7.38
CA ASN A 31 -19.20 -3.77 8.10
C ASN A 31 -18.44 -5.03 8.52
N THR A 32 -17.12 -5.06 8.34
CA THR A 32 -16.31 -6.23 8.68
C THR A 32 -15.47 -5.92 9.90
N GLU A 33 -15.74 -6.61 11.00
CA GLU A 33 -14.89 -6.63 12.20
C GLU A 33 -13.57 -7.36 11.86
N PHE A 34 -12.72 -6.74 11.05
CA PHE A 34 -11.36 -7.20 10.83
C PHE A 34 -10.54 -6.81 12.07
N THR A 35 -10.58 -7.66 13.09
CA THR A 35 -9.96 -7.47 14.43
C THR A 35 -8.42 -7.37 14.44
N GLY A 36 -7.76 -7.23 13.27
CA GLY A 36 -6.30 -7.21 13.19
C GLY A 36 -5.67 -6.37 12.09
N PHE A 37 -6.44 -5.74 11.20
CA PHE A 37 -5.88 -5.02 10.05
C PHE A 37 -6.54 -3.66 9.84
N TYR A 38 -6.00 -2.64 10.51
CA TYR A 38 -6.30 -1.24 10.28
C TYR A 38 -5.45 -0.72 9.11
N THR A 39 -5.84 -1.03 7.86
CA THR A 39 -4.99 -0.84 6.67
C THR A 39 -5.76 -0.50 5.39
N ALA A 40 -7.00 0.01 5.50
CA ALA A 40 -7.77 0.41 4.34
C ALA A 40 -7.35 1.79 3.80
N LEU A 41 -7.50 1.99 2.49
CA LEU A 41 -7.30 3.30 1.87
C LEU A 41 -8.40 4.28 2.29
N THR A 42 -8.13 5.60 2.21
CA THR A 42 -9.24 6.58 2.26
C THR A 42 -10.14 6.40 1.04
N LEU A 43 -11.42 6.77 1.17
CA LEU A 43 -12.33 6.87 0.02
C LEU A 43 -11.76 7.77 -1.08
N GLN A 44 -11.14 8.90 -0.70
CA GLN A 44 -10.48 9.82 -1.63
C GLN A 44 -9.38 9.10 -2.42
N MET A 45 -8.41 8.48 -1.74
CA MET A 45 -7.31 7.77 -2.40
C MET A 45 -7.79 6.59 -3.25
N SER A 46 -8.75 5.80 -2.74
CA SER A 46 -9.34 4.68 -3.47
C SER A 46 -10.00 5.15 -4.77
N SER A 47 -10.79 6.23 -4.71
CA SER A 47 -11.47 6.80 -5.89
C SER A 47 -10.51 7.39 -6.93
N SER A 48 -9.33 7.86 -6.51
CA SER A 48 -8.31 8.45 -7.38
C SER A 48 -7.11 7.53 -7.65
N LEU A 49 -7.19 6.23 -7.32
CA LEU A 49 -6.03 5.34 -7.33
C LEU A 49 -5.42 5.18 -8.73
N SER A 50 -6.27 5.04 -9.76
CA SER A 50 -5.81 4.97 -11.15
C SER A 50 -5.04 6.24 -11.54
N VAL A 51 -5.60 7.42 -11.23
CA VAL A 51 -4.97 8.72 -11.51
C VAL A 51 -3.63 8.84 -10.79
N PHE A 52 -3.56 8.41 -9.54
CA PHE A 52 -2.31 8.41 -8.78
C PHE A 52 -1.24 7.51 -9.41
N ILE A 53 -1.59 6.26 -9.77
CA ILE A 53 -0.67 5.33 -10.45
C ILE A 53 -0.19 5.92 -11.79
N ASP A 54 -1.09 6.55 -12.55
CA ASP A 54 -0.78 7.16 -13.83
C ASP A 54 0.14 8.38 -13.72
N SER A 55 0.07 9.12 -12.61
CA SER A 55 0.90 10.30 -12.39
C SER A 55 2.40 9.99 -12.31
N GLN A 56 2.76 8.78 -11.86
CA GLN A 56 4.14 8.33 -11.61
C GLN A 56 4.97 9.25 -10.68
N ASN A 57 4.32 10.21 -10.02
CA ASN A 57 4.90 11.23 -9.17
C ASN A 57 5.10 10.67 -7.75
N TYR A 58 5.81 9.56 -7.66
CA TYR A 58 6.12 8.84 -6.43
C TYR A 58 7.39 8.02 -6.61
N ASP A 59 8.08 7.76 -5.51
CA ASP A 59 9.17 6.79 -5.46
C ASP A 59 8.66 5.43 -5.01
N VAL A 60 9.41 4.38 -5.33
CA VAL A 60 9.08 3.02 -4.91
C VAL A 60 10.30 2.40 -4.24
N LEU A 61 10.18 2.15 -2.94
CA LEU A 61 11.15 1.33 -2.21
C LEU A 61 10.73 -0.13 -2.29
N MET A 62 11.68 -1.01 -2.62
CA MET A 62 11.46 -2.44 -2.72
C MET A 62 12.09 -3.15 -1.54
N PHE A 63 11.29 -3.97 -0.87
CA PHE A 63 11.71 -4.80 0.26
C PHE A 63 11.45 -6.27 -0.04
N VAL A 64 12.28 -7.13 0.51
CA VAL A 64 11.98 -8.57 0.65
C VAL A 64 11.48 -8.83 2.07
N ASN A 65 10.37 -9.55 2.19
CA ASN A 65 9.90 -10.05 3.47
C ASN A 65 10.50 -11.44 3.72
N THR A 66 11.27 -11.55 4.80
CA THR A 66 12.04 -12.75 5.13
C THR A 66 11.17 -13.90 5.63
N SER A 67 9.97 -13.60 6.16
CA SER A 67 9.05 -14.60 6.69
C SER A 67 8.23 -15.32 5.61
N TYR A 68 7.89 -14.63 4.52
CA TYR A 68 6.99 -15.16 3.48
C TYR A 68 7.62 -15.21 2.08
N GLN A 69 8.89 -14.80 1.92
CA GLN A 69 9.62 -14.76 0.65
C GLN A 69 8.85 -14.04 -0.47
N ASN A 70 8.12 -12.98 -0.12
CA ASN A 70 7.40 -12.12 -1.04
C ASN A 70 8.00 -10.71 -1.06
N TYR A 71 7.69 -9.97 -2.13
CA TYR A 71 8.14 -8.60 -2.30
C TYR A 71 7.09 -7.62 -1.79
N TYR A 72 7.58 -6.66 -1.00
CA TYR A 72 6.84 -5.51 -0.51
C TYR A 72 7.36 -4.27 -1.23
N TYR A 73 6.47 -3.40 -1.64
CA TYR A 73 6.78 -2.14 -2.30
C TYR A 73 6.13 -1.03 -1.52
N GLU A 74 6.93 -0.15 -0.93
CA GLU A 74 6.44 1.09 -0.32
C GLU A 74 6.42 2.16 -1.40
N ILE A 75 5.22 2.68 -1.68
CA ILE A 75 5.03 3.80 -2.57
C ILE A 75 5.07 5.08 -1.73
N ILE A 76 6.05 5.92 -2.02
CA ILE A 76 6.28 7.18 -1.34
C ILE A 76 5.81 8.30 -2.27
N PRO A 77 4.62 8.88 -2.03
CA PRO A 77 4.13 9.98 -2.85
C PRO A 77 5.07 11.18 -2.74
N ASN A 78 5.32 11.86 -3.86
CA ASN A 78 6.02 13.13 -3.81
C ASN A 78 5.15 14.15 -3.05
N PRO A 79 5.69 14.92 -2.08
CA PRO A 79 4.93 15.82 -1.20
C PRO A 79 4.02 16.84 -1.88
N VAL A 80 4.19 17.09 -3.20
CA VAL A 80 3.28 17.93 -4.00
C VAL A 80 1.87 17.35 -4.05
N LEU A 81 1.70 16.04 -3.87
CA LEU A 81 0.42 15.35 -3.93
C LEU A 81 -0.19 15.14 -2.53
N SER A 82 -1.28 15.86 -2.25
CA SER A 82 -2.03 15.80 -1.00
C SER A 82 -2.97 14.59 -0.92
N TYR A 83 -2.48 13.38 -1.20
CA TYR A 83 -3.28 12.18 -0.94
C TYR A 83 -3.23 11.88 0.55
N LYS A 84 -4.33 12.13 1.26
CA LYS A 84 -4.51 11.58 2.60
C LYS A 84 -4.66 10.07 2.45
N ILE A 85 -3.62 9.34 2.78
CA ILE A 85 -3.61 7.89 2.89
C ILE A 85 -3.90 7.60 4.37
N GLY A 86 -4.96 6.84 4.66
CA GLY A 86 -5.29 6.46 6.03
C GLY A 86 -6.76 6.10 6.26
N PHE A 87 -7.02 5.37 7.32
CA PHE A 87 -8.37 5.00 7.73
C PHE A 87 -9.08 6.17 8.42
N THR A 88 -10.41 6.26 8.26
CA THR A 88 -11.27 6.99 9.20
C THR A 88 -11.86 5.96 10.16
N PRO A 89 -11.39 5.83 11.41
CA PRO A 89 -12.06 4.97 12.37
C PRO A 89 -13.34 5.65 12.84
N LYS A 90 -14.32 4.85 13.28
CA LYS A 90 -15.42 5.24 14.19
C LYS A 90 -14.94 5.91 15.50
N ILE A 91 -13.62 6.12 15.67
CA ILE A 91 -12.97 6.64 16.87
C ILE A 91 -11.93 7.68 16.41
N ASN A 92 -12.04 8.89 16.96
CA ASN A 92 -11.24 10.09 16.67
C ASN A 92 -9.73 9.94 17.00
N TYR A 93 -9.00 9.10 16.29
CA TYR A 93 -7.53 9.09 16.32
C TYR A 93 -6.99 9.28 14.91
N LEU A 94 -7.06 10.51 14.42
CA LEU A 94 -6.18 10.98 13.36
C LEU A 94 -4.79 11.13 13.99
N ASN A 95 -3.99 10.07 13.98
CA ASN A 95 -2.56 10.26 14.21
C ASN A 95 -2.00 10.93 12.93
N ASN A 96 -1.09 11.89 13.12
CA ASN A 96 -0.38 12.54 12.01
C ASN A 96 0.76 11.66 11.47
N ASN A 97 0.85 10.38 11.83
CA ASN A 97 1.84 9.45 11.29
C ASN A 97 1.29 8.86 10.00
N TRP A 98 1.46 9.63 8.94
CA TRP A 98 1.19 9.32 7.53
C TRP A 98 1.35 7.82 7.24
N ASP A 99 0.20 7.18 7.18
CA ASP A 99 -0.01 5.84 6.69
C ASP A 99 0.63 5.67 5.30
N ARG A 100 1.39 4.59 5.09
CA ARG A 100 2.18 4.35 3.88
C ARG A 100 1.42 3.46 2.91
N LEU A 101 1.48 3.77 1.63
CA LEU A 101 0.88 2.93 0.59
C LEU A 101 1.80 1.74 0.30
N ILE A 102 1.33 0.53 0.60
CA ILE A 102 2.09 -0.71 0.44
C ILE A 102 1.45 -1.56 -0.64
N VAL A 103 2.25 -1.98 -1.60
CA VAL A 103 1.89 -3.01 -2.56
C VAL A 103 2.65 -4.29 -2.22
N VAL A 104 1.95 -5.41 -2.21
CA VAL A 104 2.56 -6.73 -1.98
C VAL A 104 2.27 -7.62 -3.17
N ASN A 105 3.30 -8.34 -3.61
CA ASN A 105 3.13 -9.40 -4.60
C ASN A 105 2.99 -10.74 -3.87
N SER A 106 1.76 -11.22 -3.73
CA SER A 106 1.50 -12.56 -3.21
C SER A 106 1.34 -13.57 -4.34
N LYS A 107 1.76 -14.82 -4.10
CA LYS A 107 1.61 -15.90 -5.10
C LYS A 107 0.13 -16.17 -5.46
N ALA A 108 -0.78 -16.03 -4.49
CA ALA A 108 -2.19 -16.39 -4.66
C ALA A 108 -3.08 -15.25 -5.21
N GLN A 109 -2.77 -14.00 -4.85
CA GLN A 109 -3.61 -12.84 -5.19
C GLN A 109 -2.93 -11.87 -6.16
N GLY A 110 -1.69 -12.15 -6.55
CA GLY A 110 -0.88 -11.23 -7.34
C GLY A 110 -0.57 -9.95 -6.56
N TYR A 111 -0.53 -8.84 -7.30
CA TYR A 111 -0.28 -7.52 -6.74
C TYR A 111 -1.53 -6.98 -6.07
N HIS A 112 -1.43 -6.68 -4.79
CA HIS A 112 -2.50 -6.06 -4.01
C HIS A 112 -1.95 -4.91 -3.18
N CYS A 113 -2.77 -3.89 -3.00
CA CYS A 113 -2.46 -2.64 -2.36
C CYS A 113 -3.22 -2.52 -1.03
N HIS A 114 -2.54 -1.98 -0.03
CA HIS A 114 -3.11 -1.62 1.26
C HIS A 114 -2.30 -0.48 1.88
N VAL A 115 -2.79 0.00 3.02
CA VAL A 115 -2.11 1.02 3.81
C VAL A 115 -1.40 0.36 4.97
N GLN A 116 -0.24 0.85 5.39
CA GLN A 116 0.41 0.34 6.60
C GLN A 116 1.00 1.48 7.42
N SER A 117 0.91 1.38 8.74
CA SER A 117 1.52 2.39 9.61
C SER A 117 3.04 2.40 9.43
N SER A 118 3.61 3.60 9.36
CA SER A 118 5.06 3.80 9.29
C SER A 118 5.80 3.14 10.46
N ALA A 119 5.22 3.17 11.67
CA ALA A 119 5.75 2.49 12.84
C ALA A 119 5.89 0.97 12.66
N TRP A 120 4.91 0.31 12.03
CA TRP A 120 5.01 -1.14 11.76
C TRP A 120 6.10 -1.44 10.73
N ILE A 121 6.24 -0.60 9.71
CA ILE A 121 7.29 -0.75 8.68
C ILE A 121 8.66 -0.61 9.34
N SER A 122 8.88 0.46 10.10
CA SER A 122 10.13 0.69 10.84
C SER A 122 10.43 -0.46 11.80
N GLY A 123 9.44 -0.94 12.56
CA GLY A 123 9.61 -2.09 13.45
C GLY A 123 9.90 -3.40 12.71
N SER A 124 9.36 -3.58 11.51
CA SER A 124 9.64 -4.74 10.66
C SER A 124 11.04 -4.70 10.06
N ILE A 125 11.54 -3.51 9.73
CA ILE A 125 12.93 -3.29 9.30
C ILE A 125 13.88 -3.56 10.48
N SER A 126 13.63 -2.96 11.65
CA SER A 126 14.50 -3.13 12.82
C SER A 126 14.58 -4.58 13.33
N SER A 127 13.55 -5.38 13.07
CA SER A 127 13.50 -6.80 13.41
C SER A 127 13.92 -7.75 12.27
N ASN A 128 14.50 -7.23 11.18
CA ASN A 128 14.92 -7.99 10.00
C ASN A 128 13.79 -8.79 9.31
N LYS A 129 12.52 -8.41 9.52
CA LYS A 129 11.37 -8.97 8.80
C LYS A 129 11.26 -8.41 7.39
N LEU A 130 11.58 -7.13 7.22
CA LEU A 130 11.70 -6.47 5.93
C LEU A 130 13.14 -6.03 5.71
N ILE A 131 13.71 -6.39 4.56
CA ILE A 131 15.04 -5.97 4.15
C ILE A 131 14.90 -5.13 2.89
N LEU A 132 15.38 -3.88 2.92
CA LEU A 132 15.43 -3.01 1.74
C LEU A 132 16.40 -3.60 0.73
N ILE A 133 15.94 -3.82 -0.50
CA ILE A 133 16.74 -4.40 -1.59
C ILE A 133 16.92 -3.44 -2.77
N GLY A 134 16.26 -2.27 -2.75
CA GLY A 134 16.55 -1.21 -3.69
C GLY A 134 15.43 -0.19 -3.84
N VAL A 135 15.71 0.85 -4.62
CA VAL A 135 14.73 1.81 -5.12
C VAL A 135 14.46 1.47 -6.59
N LEU A 136 13.19 1.45 -7.00
CA LEU A 136 12.86 1.22 -8.40
C LEU A 136 13.10 2.50 -9.19
N SER A 137 14.11 2.47 -10.07
CA SER A 137 14.32 3.46 -11.14
C SER A 137 13.42 3.18 -12.34
#